data_AF-A0A087X2T8-F1
#
_entry.id   AF-A0A087X2T8-F1
#
_cell.length_a   1.000
_cell.length_b   1.000
_cell.length_c   1.000
_cell.angle_alpha   90.00
_cell.angle_beta   90.00
_cell.angle_gamma   90.00
#
_symmetry.space_group_name_H-M   'P 1'
#
loop_
_entity.id
_entity.type
_entity.pdbx_description
1 polymer ?
#
loop_
_entity_poly.entity_id
_entity_poly.type
_entity_poly.pdbx_seq_one_letter_code
_entity_poly.pdbx_strand_id
1 'polypeptide(L)'
;MGLSTVQMVCLALGVLGRLWMTICCVVPRWKVTHFNKTMTEYSTIQGLWNWCVVECSGQELCKNYESSKAMSSDLQGARAMTFISCIVSAFSLFSLIFGAYFPTFMQKQNAKAKNSVVPGLGLVLSGVLMIISVRWSMYATSGDFVNLLIEMGECIYFGWTAGVLMILSGGLLCYFSRPTSSSSGGTTDEHIHIAAAPSNDTQ
;
A
#
# COMPACT_ATOMS: atom_id res chain seq x y z
N MET A 1 -16.59 3.63 20.16
CA MET A 1 -15.14 3.94 20.01
C MET A 1 -15.02 5.32 19.37
N GLY A 2 -14.21 6.22 19.92
CA GLY A 2 -14.12 7.60 19.42
C GLY A 2 -13.45 7.68 18.05
N LEU A 3 -13.85 8.65 17.23
CA LEU A 3 -13.27 8.92 15.89
C LEU A 3 -11.74 9.10 15.96
N SER A 4 -11.23 9.69 17.04
CA SER A 4 -9.79 9.85 17.30
C SER A 4 -9.06 8.52 17.49
N THR A 5 -9.68 7.53 18.12
CA THR A 5 -9.11 6.18 18.28
C THR A 5 -8.94 5.51 16.92
N VAL A 6 -9.95 5.64 16.05
CA VAL A 6 -9.92 5.08 14.70
C VAL A 6 -8.80 5.72 13.86
N GLN A 7 -8.65 7.04 13.92
CA GLN A 7 -7.56 7.74 13.21
C GLN A 7 -6.17 7.27 13.67
N MET A 8 -5.96 7.07 14.96
CA MET A 8 -4.70 6.53 15.48
C MET A 8 -4.44 5.10 15.00
N VAL A 9 -5.45 4.23 15.03
CA VAL A 9 -5.32 2.85 14.55
C VAL A 9 -4.98 2.83 13.04
N CYS A 10 -5.65 3.66 12.25
CA CYS A 10 -5.35 3.78 10.82
C CYS A 10 -3.92 4.28 10.60
N LEU A 11 -3.48 5.32 11.32
CA LEU A 11 -2.12 5.83 11.21
C LEU A 11 -1.08 4.76 11.58
N ALA A 12 -1.31 3.97 12.63
CA ALA A 12 -0.45 2.86 13.01
C ALA A 12 -0.38 1.78 11.92
N LEU A 13 -1.53 1.38 11.36
CA LEU A 13 -1.60 0.42 10.26
C LEU A 13 -0.89 0.93 9.00
N GLY A 14 -1.05 2.21 8.67
CA GLY A 14 -0.35 2.85 7.56
C GLY A 14 1.16 2.87 7.75
N VAL A 15 1.65 3.18 8.96
CA VAL A 15 3.09 3.14 9.28
C VAL A 15 3.64 1.72 9.21
N LEU A 16 2.93 0.73 9.75
CA LEU A 16 3.34 -0.68 9.65
C LEU A 16 3.39 -1.15 8.19
N GLY A 17 2.37 -0.83 7.40
CA GLY A 17 2.35 -1.12 5.96
C GLY A 17 3.52 -0.46 5.22
N ARG A 18 3.88 0.76 5.61
CA ARG A 18 5.03 1.49 5.04
C ARG A 18 6.36 0.83 5.39
N LEU A 19 6.54 0.38 6.63
CA LEU A 19 7.74 -0.35 7.05
C LEU A 19 7.89 -1.66 6.27
N TRP A 20 6.81 -2.43 6.15
CA TRP A 20 6.80 -3.66 5.37
C TRP A 20 7.10 -3.43 3.89
N MET A 21 6.61 -2.34 3.31
CA MET A 21 6.94 -1.94 1.94
C MET A 21 8.43 -1.63 1.79
N THR A 22 9.03 -0.88 2.73
CA THR A 22 10.47 -0.59 2.70
C THR A 22 11.30 -1.87 2.80
N ILE A 23 10.92 -2.81 3.67
CA ILE A 23 11.59 -4.12 3.78
C ILE A 23 11.51 -4.86 2.44
N CYS A 24 10.33 -4.94 1.83
CA CYS A 24 10.14 -5.59 0.53
C CYS A 24 11.02 -4.97 -0.58
N CYS A 25 11.23 -3.65 -0.56
CA CYS A 25 12.10 -2.94 -1.52
C CYS A 25 13.59 -3.26 -1.36
N VAL A 26 14.07 -3.48 -0.13
CA VAL A 26 15.51 -3.65 0.16
C VAL A 26 15.94 -5.11 0.06
N VAL A 27 15.07 -6.05 0.45
CA VAL A 27 15.43 -7.47 0.52
C VAL A 27 15.56 -8.06 -0.91
N PRO A 28 16.70 -8.66 -1.27
CA PRO A 28 16.95 -9.15 -2.62
C PRO A 28 16.39 -10.56 -2.87
N ARG A 29 15.26 -10.93 -2.27
CA ARG A 29 14.64 -12.28 -2.42
C ARG A 29 13.30 -12.23 -3.11
N TRP A 30 13.29 -11.71 -4.34
CA TRP A 30 12.08 -11.63 -5.17
C TRP A 30 11.86 -12.90 -6.00
N LYS A 31 12.94 -13.48 -6.53
CA LYS A 31 12.93 -14.75 -7.27
C LYS A 31 14.18 -15.56 -6.92
N VAL A 32 14.01 -16.83 -6.58
CA VAL A 32 15.12 -17.77 -6.37
C VAL A 32 15.06 -18.82 -7.47
N THR A 33 16.16 -18.99 -8.19
CA THR A 33 16.24 -19.90 -9.34
C THR A 33 17.38 -20.89 -9.13
N HIS A 34 17.08 -22.18 -9.09
CA HIS A 34 18.08 -23.24 -8.91
C HIS A 34 18.43 -23.86 -10.26
N PHE A 35 19.70 -23.75 -10.66
CA PHE A 35 20.22 -24.42 -11.84
C PHE A 35 20.93 -25.70 -11.41
N ASN A 36 20.32 -26.85 -11.71
CA ASN A 36 20.93 -28.15 -11.48
C ASN A 36 21.46 -28.70 -12.82
N LYS A 37 22.74 -28.45 -13.12
CA LYS A 37 23.47 -29.16 -14.18
C LYS A 37 24.53 -30.04 -13.51
N THR A 38 24.61 -31.28 -13.96
CA THR A 38 25.32 -32.47 -13.41
C THR A 38 26.82 -32.29 -13.06
N MET A 39 27.41 -31.10 -13.19
CA MET A 39 28.82 -30.78 -12.87
C MET A 39 29.01 -29.39 -12.21
N THR A 40 27.98 -28.55 -12.10
CA THR A 40 28.04 -27.22 -11.46
C THR A 40 26.63 -26.82 -11.02
N GLU A 41 26.33 -26.99 -9.74
CA GLU A 41 25.10 -26.51 -9.13
C GLU A 41 25.33 -25.08 -8.61
N TYR A 42 24.48 -24.15 -9.04
CA TYR A 42 24.49 -22.78 -8.54
C TYR A 42 23.06 -22.24 -8.43
N SER A 43 22.83 -21.45 -7.39
CA SER A 43 21.54 -20.83 -7.11
C SER A 43 21.64 -19.34 -7.40
N THR A 44 20.74 -18.83 -8.24
CA THR A 44 20.66 -17.41 -8.56
C THR A 44 19.52 -16.78 -7.75
N ILE A 45 19.87 -15.83 -6.91
CA ILE A 45 18.95 -15.04 -6.10
C ILE A 45 18.79 -13.68 -6.78
N GLN A 46 17.60 -13.39 -7.28
CA GLN A 46 17.29 -12.14 -7.93
C GLN A 46 16.53 -11.22 -6.98
N GLY A 47 17.15 -10.09 -6.67
CA GLY A 47 16.56 -9.00 -5.92
C GLY A 47 16.01 -7.92 -6.82
N LEU A 48 15.29 -6.98 -6.21
CA LEU A 48 14.77 -5.86 -6.97
C LEU A 48 15.90 -4.99 -7.49
N TRP A 49 16.98 -4.71 -6.74
CA TRP A 49 18.06 -3.79 -7.15
C TRP A 49 19.39 -4.46 -7.49
N ASN A 50 19.59 -5.68 -6.98
CA ASN A 50 20.83 -6.45 -7.07
C ASN A 50 20.47 -7.89 -7.40
N TRP A 51 21.42 -8.63 -7.94
CA TRP A 51 21.31 -10.07 -8.11
C TRP A 51 22.55 -10.72 -7.48
N CYS A 52 22.36 -11.91 -6.91
CA CYS A 52 23.41 -12.65 -6.24
C CYS A 52 23.44 -14.07 -6.80
N VAL A 53 24.65 -14.61 -7.00
CA VAL A 53 24.85 -16.02 -7.34
C VAL A 53 25.56 -16.69 -6.17
N VAL A 54 25.03 -17.85 -5.78
CA VAL A 54 25.61 -18.73 -4.77
C VAL A 54 26.02 -20.01 -5.48
N GLU A 55 27.32 -20.27 -5.56
CA GLU A 55 27.86 -21.54 -6.04
C GLU A 55 27.97 -22.57 -4.91
N CYS A 56 28.08 -23.86 -5.24
CA CYS A 56 28.36 -24.94 -4.26
C CYS A 56 29.64 -24.75 -3.43
N SER A 57 30.57 -23.88 -3.87
CA SER A 57 31.77 -23.50 -3.12
C SER A 57 31.49 -22.59 -1.91
N GLY A 58 30.24 -22.14 -1.75
CA GLY A 58 29.83 -21.20 -0.69
C GLY A 58 30.19 -19.75 -0.98
N GLN A 59 30.78 -19.43 -2.14
CA GLN A 59 31.02 -18.05 -2.54
C GLN A 59 29.72 -17.38 -2.97
N GLU A 60 29.36 -16.29 -2.27
CA GLU A 60 28.27 -15.40 -2.65
C GLU A 60 28.82 -14.18 -3.38
N LEU A 61 28.43 -14.02 -4.65
CA LEU A 61 28.80 -12.84 -5.44
C LEU A 61 27.54 -12.04 -5.77
N CYS A 62 27.32 -10.96 -5.03
CA CYS A 62 26.27 -10.00 -5.31
C CYS A 62 26.79 -8.91 -6.26
N LYS A 63 26.08 -8.70 -7.37
CA LYS A 63 26.34 -7.63 -8.32
C LYS A 63 25.11 -6.75 -8.47
N ASN A 64 25.33 -5.45 -8.58
CA ASN A 64 24.29 -4.51 -8.94
C ASN A 64 24.03 -4.62 -10.44
N TYR A 65 22.83 -4.26 -10.90
CA TYR A 65 22.56 -4.21 -12.34
C TYR A 65 23.25 -2.97 -12.94
N GLU A 66 24.40 -3.14 -13.59
CA GLU A 66 25.23 -2.02 -14.08
C GLU A 66 24.67 -1.28 -15.31
N SER A 67 23.59 -1.75 -15.93
CA SER A 67 22.95 -1.03 -17.04
C SER A 67 21.48 -1.43 -17.22
N SER A 68 20.64 -0.45 -17.54
CA SER A 68 19.22 -0.61 -17.88
C SER A 68 18.94 -1.59 -19.03
N LYS A 69 19.96 -1.92 -19.84
CA LYS A 69 19.88 -2.89 -20.95
C LYS A 69 20.07 -4.36 -20.56
N ALA A 70 20.48 -4.67 -19.32
CA ALA A 70 20.71 -6.05 -18.86
C ALA A 70 19.55 -6.61 -18.00
N MET A 71 18.39 -5.99 -18.08
CA MET A 71 17.26 -6.25 -17.19
C MET A 71 16.01 -6.54 -18.02
N SER A 72 15.32 -7.65 -17.75
CA SER A 72 14.09 -7.99 -18.46
C SER A 72 13.06 -6.87 -18.29
N SER A 73 12.36 -6.51 -19.36
CA SER A 73 11.38 -5.40 -19.37
C SER A 73 10.32 -5.55 -18.27
N ASP A 74 9.97 -6.80 -17.92
CA ASP A 74 9.06 -7.13 -16.81
C ASP A 74 9.57 -6.65 -15.45
N LEU A 75 10.87 -6.80 -15.20
CA LEU A 75 11.48 -6.42 -13.93
C LEU A 75 11.63 -4.88 -13.84
N GLN A 76 11.83 -4.21 -14.98
CA GLN A 76 11.90 -2.75 -15.03
C GLN A 76 10.54 -2.11 -14.71
N GLY A 77 9.45 -2.69 -15.20
CA GLY A 77 8.08 -2.28 -14.85
C GLY A 77 7.80 -2.45 -13.35
N ALA A 78 8.15 -3.59 -12.76
CA ALA A 78 7.97 -3.85 -11.34
C ALA A 78 8.77 -2.88 -10.45
N ARG A 79 10.00 -2.53 -10.82
CA ARG A 79 10.79 -1.49 -10.13
C ARG A 79 10.07 -0.15 -10.11
N ALA A 80 9.63 0.31 -11.27
CA ALA A 80 8.97 1.61 -11.39
C ALA A 80 7.69 1.67 -10.57
N MET A 81 6.83 0.65 -10.64
CA MET A 81 5.59 0.59 -9.87
C MET A 81 5.84 0.57 -8.36
N THR A 82 6.81 -0.22 -7.90
CA THR A 82 7.20 -0.29 -6.48
C THR A 82 7.75 1.04 -5.98
N PHE A 83 8.60 1.70 -6.77
CA PHE A 83 9.19 2.99 -6.42
C PHE A 83 8.15 4.12 -6.38
N ILE A 84 7.23 4.16 -7.36
CA ILE A 84 6.13 5.13 -7.37
C ILE A 84 5.20 4.90 -6.17
N SER A 85 4.83 3.65 -5.89
CA SER A 85 4.04 3.31 -4.70
C SER A 85 4.73 3.74 -3.41
N CYS A 86 6.04 3.59 -3.34
CA CYS A 86 6.85 4.00 -2.20
C CYS A 86 6.78 5.52 -1.95
N ILE A 87 6.85 6.34 -3.01
CA ILE A 87 6.74 7.80 -2.91
C ILE A 87 5.32 8.20 -2.52
N VAL A 88 4.30 7.62 -3.16
CA VAL A 88 2.89 7.97 -2.91
C VAL A 88 2.49 7.65 -1.47
N SER A 89 2.89 6.49 -0.93
CA SER A 89 2.62 6.15 0.48
C SER A 89 3.32 7.08 1.45
N ALA A 90 4.58 7.44 1.20
CA ALA A 90 5.31 8.38 2.05
C ALA A 90 4.64 9.75 2.09
N PHE A 91 4.27 10.30 0.93
CA PHE A 91 3.59 11.59 0.83
C PHE A 91 2.20 11.57 1.50
N SER A 92 1.47 10.47 1.35
CA SER A 92 0.14 10.28 1.96
C SER A 92 0.22 10.22 3.49
N LEU A 93 1.17 9.45 4.04
CA LEU A 93 1.39 9.39 5.50
C LEU A 93 1.87 10.72 6.05
N PHE A 94 2.81 11.38 5.37
CA PHE A 94 3.29 12.69 5.79
C PHE A 94 2.16 13.70 5.85
N SER A 95 1.30 13.74 4.83
CA SER A 95 0.11 14.59 4.78
C SER A 95 -0.88 14.28 5.93
N LEU A 96 -1.05 13.01 6.28
CA LEU A 96 -1.89 12.58 7.40
C LEU A 96 -1.33 13.05 8.75
N ILE A 97 -0.01 12.93 8.95
CA ILE A 97 0.69 13.37 10.16
C ILE A 97 0.63 14.89 10.29
N PHE A 98 0.92 15.63 9.21
CA PHE A 98 0.86 17.09 9.20
C PHE A 98 -0.55 17.61 9.54
N GLY A 99 -1.58 16.93 9.03
CA GLY A 99 -2.98 17.22 9.36
C GLY A 99 -3.33 17.00 10.84
N ALA A 100 -2.61 16.13 11.55
CA ALA A 100 -2.81 15.90 12.98
C ALA A 100 -2.12 16.98 13.85
N TYR A 101 -0.95 17.47 13.44
CA TYR A 101 -0.18 18.46 14.22
C TYR A 101 -0.57 19.91 14.00
N PHE A 102 -1.15 20.26 12.84
CA PHE A 102 -1.57 21.64 12.53
C PHE A 102 -3.11 21.78 12.37
N PRO A 103 -3.91 21.56 13.43
CA PRO A 103 -5.36 21.67 13.36
C PRO A 103 -5.84 23.12 13.15
N THR A 104 -5.07 24.11 13.62
CA THR A 104 -5.45 25.52 13.70
C THR A 104 -5.52 26.24 12.35
N PHE A 105 -4.79 25.78 11.33
CA PHE A 105 -4.85 26.36 9.98
C PHE A 105 -6.14 25.97 9.21
N MET A 106 -6.83 24.92 9.65
CA MET A 106 -7.96 24.30 8.95
C MET A 106 -9.33 24.56 9.60
N GLN A 107 -9.38 25.36 10.68
CA GLN A 107 -10.59 25.56 11.50
C GLN A 107 -11.62 26.52 10.89
N LYS A 108 -11.33 27.16 9.73
CA LYS A 108 -12.18 28.24 9.18
C LYS A 108 -13.34 27.81 8.27
N GLN A 109 -13.54 26.54 8.01
CA GLN A 109 -14.69 26.05 7.23
C GLN A 109 -14.95 24.58 7.58
N ASN A 110 -16.10 24.04 7.14
CA ASN A 110 -16.55 22.65 7.29
C ASN A 110 -15.61 21.56 6.67
N ALA A 111 -14.29 21.73 6.75
CA ALA A 111 -13.23 20.98 6.09
C ALA A 111 -12.61 19.86 6.95
N LYS A 112 -12.99 19.73 8.23
CA LYS A 112 -12.39 18.76 9.17
C LYS A 112 -12.57 17.30 8.74
N ALA A 113 -13.67 16.96 8.05
CA ALA A 113 -13.92 15.62 7.51
C ALA A 113 -13.30 15.41 6.11
N LYS A 114 -13.27 16.44 5.25
CA LYS A 114 -12.70 16.34 3.90
C LYS A 114 -11.18 16.14 3.89
N ASN A 115 -10.47 16.66 4.89
CA ASN A 115 -9.01 16.71 4.89
C ASN A 115 -8.33 15.33 5.04
N SER A 116 -9.02 14.33 5.60
CA SER A 116 -8.46 12.98 5.78
C SER A 116 -8.77 12.02 4.61
N VAL A 117 -9.65 12.40 3.68
CA VAL A 117 -10.02 11.58 2.52
C VAL A 117 -8.89 11.53 1.49
N VAL A 118 -8.24 12.66 1.23
CA VAL A 118 -7.13 12.77 0.27
C VAL A 118 -5.95 11.85 0.62
N PRO A 119 -5.37 11.90 1.83
CA PRO A 119 -4.30 10.97 2.21
C PRO A 119 -4.78 9.51 2.29
N GLY A 120 -6.05 9.27 2.65
CA GLY A 120 -6.64 7.93 2.64
C GLY A 120 -6.68 7.32 1.23
N LEU A 121 -7.11 8.09 0.23
CA LEU A 121 -7.15 7.64 -1.15
C LEU A 121 -5.75 7.38 -1.72
N GLY A 122 -4.77 8.22 -1.35
CA GLY A 122 -3.36 8.02 -1.70
C GLY A 122 -2.78 6.72 -1.12
N LEU A 123 -3.12 6.37 0.14
CA LEU A 123 -2.75 5.09 0.75
C LEU A 123 -3.37 3.90 0.02
N VAL A 124 -4.65 3.98 -0.35
CA VAL A 124 -5.32 2.92 -1.14
C VAL A 124 -4.64 2.74 -2.50
N LEU A 125 -4.39 3.84 -3.22
CA LEU A 125 -3.74 3.79 -4.52
C LEU A 125 -2.33 3.19 -4.44
N SER A 126 -1.54 3.59 -3.44
CA SER A 126 -0.22 3.00 -3.18
C SER A 126 -0.30 1.50 -2.89
N GLY A 127 -1.23 1.08 -2.03
CA GLY A 127 -1.43 -0.33 -1.72
C GLY A 127 -1.80 -1.16 -2.96
N VAL A 128 -2.69 -0.65 -3.81
CA VAL A 128 -3.07 -1.30 -5.08
C VAL A 128 -1.87 -1.43 -6.03
N LEU A 129 -1.10 -0.35 -6.21
CA LEU A 129 0.12 -0.39 -7.03
C LEU A 129 1.13 -1.42 -6.53
N MET A 130 1.25 -1.61 -5.22
CA MET A 130 2.12 -2.62 -4.63
C MET A 130 1.62 -4.04 -4.94
N ILE A 131 0.32 -4.29 -4.82
CA ILE A 131 -0.27 -5.60 -5.18
C ILE A 131 -0.08 -5.90 -6.67
N ILE A 132 -0.25 -4.91 -7.55
CA ILE A 132 0.01 -5.08 -8.99
C ILE A 132 1.47 -5.45 -9.24
N SER A 133 2.42 -4.78 -8.58
CA SER A 133 3.85 -5.09 -8.68
C SER A 133 4.17 -6.54 -8.26
N VAL A 134 3.62 -6.99 -7.13
CA VAL A 134 3.80 -8.36 -6.64
C VAL A 134 3.18 -9.39 -7.58
N ARG A 135 1.97 -9.11 -8.10
CA ARG A 135 1.29 -9.99 -9.07
C ARG A 135 2.08 -10.13 -10.37
N TRP A 136 2.68 -9.04 -10.85
CA TRP A 136 3.54 -9.08 -12.02
C TRP A 136 4.74 -10.00 -11.81
N SER A 137 5.38 -9.91 -10.63
CA SER A 137 6.52 -10.77 -10.28
C SER A 137 6.17 -12.26 -10.22
N MET A 138 4.96 -12.59 -9.75
CA MET A 138 4.44 -13.96 -9.75
C MET A 138 4.18 -14.48 -11.18
N TYR A 139 3.61 -13.63 -12.05
CA TYR A 139 3.35 -14.00 -13.44
C TYR A 139 4.64 -14.24 -14.23
N ALA A 140 5.63 -13.35 -14.09
CA ALA A 140 6.94 -13.50 -14.72
C ALA A 140 7.71 -14.75 -14.25
N THR A 141 7.37 -15.31 -13.10
CA THR A 141 7.94 -16.55 -12.58
C THR A 141 7.32 -17.80 -13.22
N SER A 142 6.07 -17.72 -13.67
CA SER A 142 5.30 -18.88 -14.16
C SER A 142 5.59 -19.28 -15.62
N GLY A 143 6.32 -18.46 -16.38
CA GLY A 143 6.64 -18.73 -17.79
C GLY A 143 7.82 -19.69 -18.02
N ASP A 144 8.64 -19.96 -17.01
CA ASP A 144 9.98 -20.54 -17.17
C ASP A 144 10.10 -22.04 -16.76
N PHE A 145 8.97 -22.74 -16.58
CA PHE A 145 8.92 -24.07 -15.93
C PHE A 145 9.52 -25.25 -16.71
N VAL A 146 10.03 -25.06 -17.94
CA VAL A 146 10.40 -26.20 -18.78
C VAL A 146 11.72 -26.87 -18.34
N ASN A 147 12.60 -26.22 -17.56
CA ASN A 147 13.88 -26.82 -17.13
C ASN A 147 14.45 -26.33 -15.77
N LEU A 148 13.71 -25.54 -14.98
CA LEU A 148 14.24 -24.85 -13.79
C LEU A 148 13.32 -24.94 -12.58
N LEU A 149 13.90 -25.29 -11.42
CA LEU A 149 13.23 -25.21 -10.12
C LEU A 149 13.23 -23.74 -9.68
N ILE A 150 12.08 -23.08 -9.75
CA ILE A 150 11.90 -21.69 -9.34
C ILE A 150 11.11 -21.65 -8.04
N GLU A 151 11.69 -21.05 -7.01
CA GLU A 151 11.06 -20.90 -5.70
C GLU A 151 10.57 -19.47 -5.50
N MET A 152 9.35 -19.33 -4.96
CA MET A 152 8.74 -18.03 -4.70
C MET A 152 9.48 -17.33 -3.56
N GLY A 153 9.98 -16.12 -3.82
CA GLY A 153 10.74 -15.35 -2.85
C GLY A 153 9.88 -14.89 -1.66
N GLU A 154 10.46 -14.92 -0.46
CA GLU A 154 9.83 -14.48 0.79
C GLU A 154 9.32 -13.01 0.72
N CYS A 155 9.92 -12.19 -0.15
CA CYS A 155 9.53 -10.80 -0.36
C CYS A 155 8.08 -10.63 -0.85
N ILE A 156 7.53 -11.63 -1.54
CA ILE A 156 6.15 -11.59 -2.05
C ILE A 156 5.16 -11.49 -0.89
N TYR A 157 5.38 -12.23 0.19
CA TYR A 157 4.54 -12.18 1.38
C TYR A 157 4.58 -10.80 2.02
N PHE A 158 5.76 -10.20 2.13
CA PHE A 158 5.91 -8.85 2.68
C PHE A 158 5.26 -7.78 1.80
N GLY A 159 5.33 -7.91 0.47
CA GLY A 159 4.63 -7.01 -0.45
C GLY A 159 3.11 -7.14 -0.35
N TRP A 160 2.60 -8.36 -0.17
CA TRP A 160 1.17 -8.63 0.01
C TRP A 160 0.65 -8.04 1.31
N THR A 161 1.35 -8.30 2.43
CA THR A 161 0.98 -7.72 3.73
C THR A 161 1.05 -6.20 3.67
N ALA A 162 2.12 -5.61 3.11
CA ALA A 162 2.23 -4.16 2.93
C ALA A 162 1.01 -3.57 2.19
N GLY A 163 0.66 -4.16 1.05
CA GLY A 163 -0.47 -3.71 0.21
C GLY A 163 -1.80 -3.79 0.95
N VAL A 164 -2.09 -4.92 1.61
CA VAL A 164 -3.34 -5.11 2.38
C VAL A 164 -3.42 -4.13 3.54
N LEU A 165 -2.34 -3.95 4.32
CA LEU A 165 -2.32 -3.02 5.44
C LEU A 165 -2.58 -1.58 4.96
N MET A 166 -1.99 -1.15 3.85
CA MET A 166 -2.22 0.20 3.30
C MET A 166 -3.64 0.39 2.75
N ILE A 167 -4.19 -0.59 2.05
CA ILE A 167 -5.58 -0.54 1.55
C ILE A 167 -6.55 -0.47 2.72
N LEU A 168 -6.34 -1.29 3.76
CA LEU A 168 -7.20 -1.30 4.93
C LEU A 168 -7.12 0.02 5.70
N SER A 169 -5.90 0.52 5.93
CA SER A 169 -5.67 1.84 6.54
C SER A 169 -6.35 2.97 5.78
N GLY A 170 -6.11 3.08 4.47
CA GLY A 170 -6.68 4.14 3.64
C GLY A 170 -8.18 4.01 3.46
N GLY A 171 -8.69 2.78 3.32
CA GLY A 171 -10.12 2.49 3.20
C GLY A 171 -10.90 2.85 4.47
N LEU A 172 -10.36 2.52 5.65
CA LEU A 172 -10.93 2.92 6.94
C LEU A 172 -10.92 4.45 7.08
N LEU A 173 -9.80 5.11 6.77
CA LEU A 173 -9.74 6.59 6.79
C LEU A 173 -10.81 7.21 5.89
N CYS A 174 -10.97 6.71 4.67
CA CYS A 174 -12.00 7.19 3.74
C CYS A 174 -13.42 6.92 4.25
N TYR A 175 -13.68 5.75 4.83
CA TYR A 175 -15.01 5.36 5.34
C TYR A 175 -15.44 6.24 6.51
N PHE A 176 -14.59 6.40 7.51
CA PHE A 176 -14.89 7.21 8.71
C PHE A 176 -14.84 8.71 8.47
N SER A 177 -14.22 9.16 7.37
CA SER A 177 -14.17 10.57 6.98
C SER A 177 -15.32 11.00 6.06
N ARG A 178 -16.19 10.08 5.62
CA ARG A 178 -17.37 10.45 4.83
C ARG A 178 -18.31 11.30 5.70
N PRO A 179 -18.62 12.55 5.31
CA PRO A 179 -19.76 13.23 5.89
C PRO A 179 -21.00 12.40 5.54
N THR A 180 -21.83 12.09 6.53
CA THR A 180 -23.20 11.59 6.27
C THR A 180 -23.91 12.66 5.45
N SER A 181 -23.86 12.53 4.13
CA SER A 181 -24.85 13.11 3.24
C SER A 181 -25.92 12.04 3.06
N SER A 182 -26.84 11.98 4.02
CA SER A 182 -28.18 11.52 3.70
C SER A 182 -28.74 12.41 2.58
N SER A 183 -29.18 11.76 1.50
CA SER A 183 -29.97 12.29 0.37
C SER A 183 -29.22 12.60 -0.94
N SER A 184 -29.31 11.67 -1.90
CA SER A 184 -30.06 11.92 -3.14
C SER A 184 -30.39 10.60 -3.84
N GLY A 185 -31.66 10.20 -3.74
CA GLY A 185 -32.21 8.97 -4.31
C GLY A 185 -33.56 8.61 -3.70
N GLY A 186 -34.53 9.52 -3.84
CA GLY A 186 -36.00 9.40 -3.65
C GLY A 186 -36.58 8.40 -2.65
N THR A 187 -37.25 8.91 -1.61
CA THR A 187 -38.70 8.74 -1.33
C THR A 187 -39.11 9.62 -0.14
N THR A 188 -40.35 10.05 -0.16
CA THR A 188 -41.14 10.93 0.73
C THR A 188 -41.20 10.55 2.22
N ASP A 189 -41.68 11.52 3.01
CA ASP A 189 -42.26 11.47 4.38
C ASP A 189 -41.30 11.38 5.58
N GLU A 190 -41.54 12.00 6.74
CA GLU A 190 -42.34 13.14 7.22
C GLU A 190 -41.87 13.36 8.69
N HIS A 191 -41.93 14.61 9.17
CA HIS A 191 -41.96 15.10 10.56
C HIS A 191 -41.77 14.14 11.75
N ILE A 192 -40.93 14.52 12.73
CA ILE A 192 -41.34 14.74 14.14
C ILE A 192 -40.43 15.81 14.79
N HIS A 193 -40.93 17.04 14.91
CA HIS A 193 -40.52 17.97 15.98
C HIS A 193 -41.66 17.98 16.99
N ILE A 194 -41.47 17.29 18.12
CA ILE A 194 -42.28 17.50 19.32
C ILE A 194 -41.69 18.72 20.04
N ALA A 195 -42.43 19.81 20.04
CA ALA A 195 -42.41 20.79 21.11
C ALA A 195 -43.85 21.26 21.32
N ALA A 196 -44.39 20.93 22.49
CA ALA A 196 -45.75 21.25 22.90
C ALA A 196 -45.99 22.77 23.00
N ALA A 197 -47.20 23.19 22.64
CA ALA A 197 -47.75 24.50 22.98
C ALA A 197 -48.17 24.55 24.48
N PRO A 198 -48.46 25.74 25.03
CA PRO A 198 -49.86 26.17 25.01
C PRO A 198 -50.11 27.62 24.55
N SER A 199 -51.38 27.81 24.24
CA SER A 199 -52.15 28.86 23.58
C SER A 199 -52.45 30.15 24.37
N ASN A 200 -52.70 31.22 23.60
CA ASN A 200 -53.63 32.37 23.80
C ASN A 200 -53.38 33.33 24.99
N ASP A 201 -53.58 34.64 24.90
CA ASP A 201 -54.79 35.32 24.42
C ASP A 201 -54.57 36.80 24.00
N THR A 202 -55.22 37.17 22.89
CA THR A 202 -56.00 38.40 22.58
C THR A 202 -55.57 39.84 22.97
N GLN A 203 -55.64 40.68 21.91
CA GLN A 203 -55.92 42.13 21.81
C GLN A 203 -54.77 43.15 22.00
#